data_AF-G9K4B4-F1
#
_entry.id   AF-G9K4B4-F1
#
_cell.length_a   1.000
_cell.length_b   1.000
_cell.length_c   1.000
_cell.angle_alpha   90.00
_cell.angle_beta   90.00
_cell.angle_gamma   90.00
#
_symmetry.space_group_name_H-M   'P 1'
#
loop_
_entity.id
_entity.type
_entity.pdbx_description
1 polymer ?
#
loop_
_entity_poly.entity_id
_entity_poly.type
_entity_poly.pdbx_seq_one_letter_code
_entity_poly.pdbx_strand_id
1 'polypeptide(L)'
;VLTAEGDMAYLSENVSKHLGLSQLELIGHSIFDFIHPCDQEELQDALTPRQSLSKKKLEAPTERCFSLRMKSTLTGRGRTLNLKAATWKVLHCSGHMRAYKPPAQMSPAGSPNLEPPLQCLVLICEAVLICEA
;
A
#
# COMPACT_ATOMS: atom_id res chain seq x y z
N VAL A 1 -4.08 1.67 2.21
CA VAL A 1 -3.95 2.77 1.23
C VAL A 1 -2.54 3.30 1.34
N LEU A 2 -1.84 3.36 0.21
CA LEU A 2 -0.48 3.87 0.11
C LEU A 2 -0.47 5.16 -0.71
N THR A 3 0.42 6.08 -0.41
CA THR A 3 0.74 7.21 -1.29
C THR A 3 1.52 6.73 -2.51
N ALA A 4 1.80 7.61 -3.47
CA ALA A 4 2.65 7.30 -4.62
C ALA A 4 4.10 6.99 -4.21
N GLU A 5 4.54 7.55 -3.09
CA GLU A 5 5.86 7.37 -2.49
C GLU A 5 5.96 6.08 -1.64
N GLY A 6 4.83 5.41 -1.41
CA GLY A 6 4.76 4.18 -0.62
C GLY A 6 4.49 4.40 0.87
N ASP A 7 4.11 5.61 1.30
CA ASP A 7 3.76 5.86 2.69
C ASP A 7 2.38 5.29 3.02
N MET A 8 2.26 4.66 4.18
CA MET A 8 1.00 4.08 4.66
C MET A 8 0.07 5.18 5.18
N ALA A 9 -0.74 5.75 4.28
CA ALA A 9 -1.71 6.80 4.61
C ALA A 9 -2.91 6.30 5.42
N TYR A 10 -3.32 5.04 5.20
CA TYR A 10 -4.41 4.40 5.96
C TYR A 10 -4.29 2.89 5.96
N LEU A 11 -4.53 2.28 7.12
CA LEU A 11 -4.75 0.84 7.30
C LEU A 11 -6.04 0.63 8.10
N SER A 12 -6.74 -0.48 7.90
CA SER A 12 -7.85 -0.86 8.77
C SER A 12 -7.36 -1.35 10.14
N GLU A 13 -8.15 -1.15 11.20
CA GLU A 13 -7.79 -1.55 12.58
C GLU A 13 -7.48 -3.06 12.72
N ASN A 14 -8.04 -3.88 11.84
CA ASN A 14 -7.80 -5.33 11.81
C ASN A 14 -6.35 -5.70 11.46
N VAL A 15 -5.50 -4.77 11.01
CA VAL A 15 -4.07 -5.04 10.74
C VAL A 15 -3.36 -5.64 11.96
N SER A 16 -3.75 -5.22 13.17
CA SER A 16 -3.26 -5.77 14.43
C SER A 16 -3.53 -7.26 14.58
N LYS A 17 -4.67 -7.75 14.10
CA LYS A 17 -5.05 -9.17 14.14
C LYS A 17 -4.31 -10.01 13.11
N HIS A 18 -3.89 -9.39 12.01
CA HIS A 18 -3.23 -10.11 10.90
C HIS A 18 -1.70 -10.06 11.00
N LEU A 19 -1.13 -8.96 11.49
CA LEU A 19 0.33 -8.77 11.56
C LEU A 19 0.85 -8.67 12.99
N GLY A 20 0.02 -8.34 13.99
CA GLY A 20 0.46 -8.10 15.37
C GLY A 20 1.07 -6.73 15.59
N LEU A 21 0.98 -5.85 14.58
CA LEU A 21 1.41 -4.46 14.61
C LEU A 21 0.15 -3.58 14.61
N SER A 22 0.12 -2.57 15.47
CA SER A 22 -1.01 -1.64 15.53
C SER A 22 -1.04 -0.70 14.33
N GLN A 23 -2.22 -0.18 14.00
CA GLN A 23 -2.37 0.84 12.96
C GLN A 23 -1.48 2.07 13.26
N LEU A 24 -1.37 2.45 14.53
CA LEU A 24 -0.58 3.60 14.98
C LEU A 24 0.92 3.42 14.73
N GLU A 25 1.44 2.20 14.86
CA GLU A 25 2.85 1.89 14.59
C GLU A 25 3.19 1.89 13.09
N LEU A 26 2.19 1.77 12.22
CA LEU A 26 2.37 1.62 10.78
C LEU A 26 2.03 2.91 10.03
N ILE A 27 1.00 3.64 10.45
CA ILE A 27 0.52 4.81 9.73
C ILE A 27 1.61 5.89 9.63
N GLY A 28 1.74 6.51 8.46
CA GLY A 28 2.75 7.53 8.18
C GLY A 28 4.17 7.02 7.97
N HIS A 29 4.42 5.72 8.11
CA HIS A 29 5.70 5.11 7.75
C HIS A 29 5.69 4.58 6.32
N SER A 30 6.89 4.49 5.74
CA SER A 30 7.09 3.85 4.45
C SER A 30 6.81 2.35 4.55
N ILE A 31 6.00 1.82 3.63
CA ILE A 31 5.74 0.38 3.54
C ILE A 31 7.03 -0.43 3.32
N PHE A 32 8.05 0.17 2.69
CA PHE A 32 9.32 -0.47 2.38
C PHE A 32 10.10 -0.93 3.63
N ASP A 33 9.85 -0.31 4.80
CA ASP A 33 10.43 -0.71 6.10
C ASP A 33 9.79 -1.97 6.70
N PHE A 34 8.61 -2.34 6.19
CA PHE A 34 7.78 -3.42 6.71
C PHE A 34 7.60 -4.56 5.72
N ILE A 35 8.11 -4.48 4.50
CA ILE A 35 8.07 -5.57 3.52
C ILE A 35 9.44 -6.24 3.35
N HIS A 36 9.43 -7.47 2.87
CA HIS A 36 10.66 -8.20 2.57
C HIS A 36 11.42 -7.52 1.41
N PRO A 37 12.75 -7.34 1.49
CA PRO A 37 13.54 -6.66 0.45
C PRO A 37 13.35 -7.22 -0.96
N CYS A 38 13.23 -8.54 -1.11
CA CYS A 38 12.98 -9.17 -2.41
C CYS A 38 11.62 -8.84 -3.04
N ASP A 39 10.67 -8.29 -2.28
CA ASP A 39 9.32 -7.95 -2.77
C ASP A 39 9.19 -6.44 -3.05
N GLN A 40 10.23 -5.64 -2.77
CA GLN A 40 10.19 -4.18 -2.91
C GLN A 40 10.06 -3.75 -4.37
N GLU A 41 10.73 -4.44 -5.30
CA GLU A 41 10.66 -4.14 -6.73
C GLU A 41 9.23 -4.34 -7.28
N GLU A 42 8.56 -5.43 -6.90
CA GLU A 42 7.18 -5.73 -7.32
C GLU A 42 6.20 -4.67 -6.81
N LEU A 43 6.35 -4.25 -5.55
CA LEU A 43 5.54 -3.16 -4.98
C LEU A 43 5.84 -1.81 -5.65
N GLN A 44 7.10 -1.55 -6.01
CA GLN A 44 7.49 -0.32 -6.69
C GLN A 44 6.89 -0.24 -8.10
N ASP A 45 6.83 -1.36 -8.83
CA ASP A 45 6.08 -1.42 -10.10
C ASP A 45 4.59 -1.18 -9.85
N ALA A 46 4.02 -1.77 -8.79
CA ALA A 46 2.62 -1.60 -8.40
C ALA A 46 2.24 -0.13 -8.07
N LEU A 47 3.18 0.66 -7.56
CA LEU A 47 3.01 2.10 -7.29
C LEU A 47 3.21 2.97 -8.53
N THR A 48 4.01 2.50 -9.51
CA THR A 48 4.36 3.29 -10.69
C THR A 48 3.17 3.47 -11.64
N PRO A 49 2.77 4.69 -12.00
CA PRO A 49 1.64 4.92 -12.90
C PRO A 49 1.87 4.27 -14.28
N ARG A 50 1.02 3.31 -14.66
CA ARG A 50 1.08 2.71 -16.00
C ARG A 50 0.45 3.69 -17.01
N GLN A 51 1.27 4.44 -17.72
CA GLN A 51 0.78 5.30 -18.81
C GLN A 51 0.49 4.44 -20.05
N SER A 52 -0.76 4.39 -20.50
CA SER A 52 -1.10 3.80 -21.79
C SER A 52 -0.65 4.75 -22.90
N LEU A 53 0.35 4.34 -23.69
CA LEU A 53 0.84 5.09 -24.86
C LEU A 53 -0.12 5.03 -26.07
N SER A 54 -1.32 4.47 -25.91
CA SER A 54 -2.27 4.24 -27.01
C SER A 54 -3.28 5.38 -27.12
N LYS A 55 -3.27 6.12 -28.24
CA LYS A 55 -4.28 7.16 -28.60
C LYS A 55 -5.72 6.63 -28.82
N LYS A 56 -6.03 5.43 -28.36
CA LYS A 56 -7.39 4.88 -28.31
C LYS A 56 -7.80 4.82 -26.85
N LYS A 57 -8.88 5.54 -26.53
CA LYS A 57 -9.56 5.62 -25.22
C LYS A 57 -9.81 4.24 -24.61
N LEU A 58 -8.81 3.71 -23.93
CA LEU A 58 -8.92 2.63 -22.96
C LEU A 58 -8.09 3.10 -21.77
N GLU A 59 -8.78 3.53 -20.72
CA GLU A 59 -8.17 3.87 -19.42
C GLU A 59 -7.09 2.83 -19.10
N ALA A 60 -5.88 3.27 -18.76
CA ALA A 60 -4.81 2.33 -18.43
C ALA A 60 -5.27 1.43 -17.27
N PRO A 61 -4.88 0.14 -17.24
CA PRO A 61 -5.28 -0.74 -16.16
C PRO A 61 -4.74 -0.19 -14.83
N THR A 62 -5.65 0.34 -14.03
CA THR A 62 -5.36 0.86 -12.68
C THR A 62 -5.31 -0.27 -11.67
N GLU A 63 -5.85 -1.44 -12.02
CA GLU A 63 -5.88 -2.65 -11.20
C GLU A 63 -4.47 -3.16 -10.93
N ARG A 64 -4.24 -3.58 -9.68
CA ARG A 64 -3.01 -4.18 -9.17
C ARG A 64 -3.38 -5.45 -8.42
N CYS A 65 -2.60 -6.51 -8.63
CA CYS A 65 -2.74 -7.78 -7.95
C CYS A 65 -1.36 -8.40 -7.81
N PHE A 66 -0.91 -8.62 -6.58
CA PHE A 66 0.43 -9.12 -6.29
C PHE A 66 0.46 -9.75 -4.91
N SER A 67 1.51 -10.53 -4.62
CA SER A 67 1.75 -11.04 -3.27
C SER A 67 2.96 -10.34 -2.69
N LEU A 68 2.92 -10.02 -1.40
CA LEU A 68 4.05 -9.42 -0.71
C LEU A 68 4.22 -10.07 0.66
N ARG A 69 5.44 -10.10 1.17
CA ARG A 69 5.73 -10.52 2.54
C ARG A 69 5.85 -9.31 3.44
N MET A 70 4.97 -9.22 4.43
CA MET A 70 5.01 -8.20 5.47
C MET A 70 5.58 -8.73 6.78
N LYS A 71 6.28 -7.85 7.50
CA LYS A 71 6.77 -8.09 8.85
C LYS A 71 5.57 -8.33 9.78
N SER A 72 5.64 -9.42 10.54
CA SER A 72 4.59 -9.82 11.49
C SER A 72 5.21 -10.24 12.81
N THR A 73 4.65 -9.76 13.91
CA THR A 73 4.99 -10.18 15.27
C THR A 73 4.12 -11.35 15.75
N LEU A 74 3.16 -11.81 14.94
CA LEU A 74 2.31 -12.94 15.29
C LEU A 74 2.99 -14.27 14.96
N THR A 75 3.00 -15.16 15.95
CA THR A 75 3.32 -16.57 15.75
C THR A 75 2.16 -17.33 15.11
N GLY A 76 2.43 -18.53 14.56
CA GLY A 76 1.39 -19.44 14.07
C GLY A 76 0.35 -19.86 15.13
N ARG A 77 0.62 -19.62 16.42
CA ARG A 77 -0.33 -19.84 17.54
C ARG A 77 -1.07 -18.57 17.99
N GLY A 78 -0.95 -17.47 17.25
CA GLY A 78 -1.62 -16.20 17.56
C GLY A 78 -1.02 -15.41 18.72
N ARG A 79 0.16 -15.80 19.22
CA ARG A 79 0.90 -15.02 20.24
C ARG A 79 1.68 -13.90 19.57
N THR A 80 1.64 -12.70 20.15
CA THR A 80 2.44 -11.55 19.74
C THR A 80 3.83 -11.59 20.38
N LEU A 81 4.85 -11.46 19.55
CA LEU A 81 6.25 -11.34 19.96
C LEU A 81 6.72 -9.88 19.83
N ASN A 82 7.95 -9.62 20.26
CA ASN A 82 8.59 -8.33 19.99
C ASN A 82 9.04 -8.22 18.52
N LEU A 83 9.31 -6.99 18.07
CA LEU A 83 9.76 -6.70 16.70
C LEU A 83 11.07 -7.40 16.30
N LYS A 84 11.96 -7.74 17.27
CA LYS A 84 13.22 -8.45 16.96
C LYS A 84 12.98 -9.90 16.56
N ALA A 85 11.85 -10.48 16.95
CA ALA A 85 11.43 -11.83 16.60
C ALA A 85 10.34 -11.84 15.51
N ALA A 86 10.16 -10.72 14.80
CA ALA A 86 9.18 -10.64 13.73
C ALA A 86 9.54 -11.59 12.58
N THR A 87 8.53 -12.24 12.04
CA THR A 87 8.61 -13.13 10.88
C THR A 87 8.02 -12.45 9.65
N TRP A 88 8.15 -13.11 8.50
CA TRP A 88 7.54 -12.65 7.25
C TRP A 88 6.23 -13.40 7.01
N LYS A 89 5.12 -12.66 6.87
CA LYS A 89 3.81 -13.22 6.54
C LYS A 89 3.43 -12.81 5.12
N VAL A 90 3.06 -13.80 4.29
CA VAL A 90 2.61 -13.57 2.92
C VAL A 90 1.19 -13.00 2.93
N LEU A 91 1.01 -11.88 2.26
CA LEU A 91 -0.28 -11.26 1.98
C LEU A 91 -0.50 -11.23 0.48
N HIS A 92 -1.70 -11.62 0.06
CA HIS A 92 -2.18 -11.38 -1.29
C HIS A 92 -2.91 -10.04 -1.32
N CYS A 93 -2.42 -9.09 -2.11
CA CYS A 93 -2.97 -7.74 -2.19
C CYS A 93 -3.57 -7.48 -3.57
N SER A 94 -4.81 -6.99 -3.56
CA SER A 94 -5.53 -6.61 -4.78
C SER A 94 -6.17 -5.24 -4.61
N GLY A 95 -6.27 -4.47 -5.70
CA GLY A 95 -6.90 -3.17 -5.67
C GLY A 95 -6.49 -2.32 -6.85
N HIS A 96 -6.37 -1.00 -6.66
CA HIS A 96 -6.21 -0.09 -7.79
C HIS A 96 -5.60 1.27 -7.44
N MET A 97 -4.97 1.86 -8.45
CA MET A 97 -4.48 3.24 -8.42
C MET A 97 -5.64 4.23 -8.53
N ARG A 98 -5.70 5.23 -7.64
CA ARG A 98 -6.64 6.35 -7.69
C ARG A 98 -5.89 7.67 -7.73
N ALA A 99 -6.39 8.61 -8.54
CA ALA A 99 -5.97 9.99 -8.52
C ALA A 99 -7.03 10.86 -7.82
N TYR A 100 -6.60 11.68 -6.87
CA TYR A 100 -7.40 12.69 -6.20
C TYR A 100 -7.01 14.06 -6.71
N LYS A 101 -7.96 14.77 -7.32
CA LYS A 101 -7.80 16.18 -7.67
C LYS A 101 -8.32 17.02 -6.51
N PRO A 102 -7.47 17.76 -5.78
CA PRO A 102 -7.97 18.69 -4.79
C PRO A 102 -8.90 19.71 -5.45
N PRO A 103 -9.96 20.17 -4.76
CA PRO A 103 -10.83 21.22 -5.27
C PRO A 103 -9.98 22.47 -5.55
N ALA A 104 -10.17 23.09 -6.71
CA ALA A 104 -9.42 24.27 -7.11
C ALA A 104 -9.60 25.38 -6.07
N GLN A 105 -8.54 25.67 -5.31
CA GLN A 105 -8.52 26.80 -4.40
C GLN A 105 -8.19 28.07 -5.20
N MET A 106 -9.13 29.02 -5.21
CA MET A 106 -8.90 30.35 -5.78
C MET A 106 -7.91 31.09 -4.88
N SER A 107 -6.68 31.28 -5.34
CA SER A 107 -5.72 32.12 -4.61
C SER A 107 -6.19 33.58 -4.62
N PRO A 108 -5.95 34.38 -3.56
CA PRO A 108 -6.25 35.82 -3.58
C PRO A 108 -5.51 36.61 -4.68
N ALA A 109 -4.50 36.01 -5.30
CA ALA A 109 -3.63 36.62 -6.30
C ALA A 109 -4.01 36.32 -7.76
N GLY A 110 -5.16 35.67 -8.02
CA GLY A 110 -5.68 35.48 -9.38
C GLY A 110 -4.94 34.45 -10.24
N SER A 111 -3.95 33.73 -9.69
CA SER A 111 -3.33 32.59 -10.35
C SER A 111 -3.97 31.27 -9.90
N PRO A 112 -4.38 30.39 -10.82
CA PRO A 112 -4.85 29.05 -10.44
C PRO A 112 -3.66 28.28 -9.85
N ASN A 113 -3.75 27.86 -8.59
CA ASN A 113 -2.82 26.89 -8.02
C ASN A 113 -3.14 25.53 -8.65
N LEU A 114 -2.41 25.16 -9.71
CA LEU A 114 -2.43 23.79 -10.23
C LEU A 114 -1.55 22.92 -9.32
N GLU A 115 -2.07 22.54 -8.15
CA GLU A 115 -1.45 21.45 -7.39
C GLU A 115 -1.59 20.15 -8.20
N PRO A 116 -0.51 19.37 -8.39
CA PRO A 116 -0.60 18.11 -9.10
C PRO A 116 -1.58 17.16 -8.39
N PRO A 117 -2.37 16.35 -9.15
CA PRO A 117 -3.28 15.40 -8.54
C PRO A 117 -2.52 14.38 -7.70
N LEU A 118 -2.93 14.22 -6.45
CA LEU A 118 -2.38 13.22 -5.54
C LEU A 118 -2.77 11.83 -6.04
N GLN A 119 -1.83 10.87 -6.01
CA GLN A 119 -2.09 9.50 -6.41
C GLN A 119 -1.92 8.56 -5.21
N CYS A 120 -2.82 7.58 -5.11
CA CYS A 120 -2.79 6.61 -4.03
C CYS A 120 -3.14 5.20 -4.51
N LEU A 121 -2.49 4.20 -3.93
CA LEU A 121 -2.78 2.79 -4.17
C LEU A 121 -3.73 2.29 -3.08
N VAL A 122 -4.95 1.94 -3.48
CA VAL A 122 -5.96 1.36 -2.58
C VAL A 122 -5.87 -0.15 -2.74
N LEU A 123 -5.56 -0.86 -1.65
CA LEU A 123 -5.43 -2.32 -1.63
C LEU A 123 -6.30 -2.93 -0.54
N ILE A 124 -6.84 -4.10 -0.84
CA ILE A 124 -7.34 -5.08 0.10
C ILE A 124 -6.30 -6.19 0.14
N CYS A 125 -5.77 -6.49 1.32
CA CYS A 125 -4.76 -7.51 1.51
C CYS A 125 -5.30 -8.63 2.40
N GLU A 126 -5.15 -9.86 1.95
CA GLU A 126 -5.60 -11.06 2.63
C GLU A 126 -4.40 -11.91 3.03
N ALA A 127 -4.38 -12.40 4.26
CA ALA A 127 -3.30 -13.28 4.72
C ALA A 127 -3.43 -14.64 4.05
N VAL A 128 -2.39 -15.06 3.34
CA VAL A 128 -2.33 -16.40 2.75
C VAL A 128 -2.00 -17.36 3.89
N LEU A 129 -2.98 -18.16 4.31
CA LEU A 129 -2.74 -19.32 5.16
C LEU A 129 -2.05 -20.35 4.29
N ILE A 130 -0.71 -20.38 4.32
CA ILE A 130 0.00 -21.56 3.87
C ILE A 130 -0.38 -22.63 4.89
N CYS A 131 -1.28 -23.55 4.52
CA CYS A 131 -1.46 -24.77 5.28
C CYS A 131 -0.07 -25.38 5.44
N GLU A 132 0.44 -25.43 6.67
CA GLU A 132 1.67 -26.16 6.97
C GLU A 132 1.43 -27.61 6.52
N ALA A 133 2.12 -28.01 5.46
CA ALA A 133 2.11 -29.36 4.93
C ALA A 133 3.11 -30.23 5.71
#